data_AF-A0A8B7NCH8-F1
#
_entry.id   AF-A0A8B7NCH8-F1
#
_cell.length_a   1.000
_cell.length_b   1.000
_cell.length_c   1.000
_cell.angle_alpha   90.00
_cell.angle_beta   90.00
_cell.angle_gamma   90.00
#
_symmetry.space_group_name_H-M   'P 1'
#
loop_
_entity.id
_entity.type
_entity.pdbx_description
1 polymer ?
#
loop_
_entity_poly.entity_id
_entity_poly.type
_entity_poly.pdbx_seq_one_letter_code
_entity_poly.pdbx_strand_id
1 'polypeptide(L)'
;MYPLHLTLGPQRSQSPFVIHASKEDNSTIRVMLTSVAETFRGFFLQARDKDDQRVGEFLSVEGGGQIMRVTKRNSVSHKSPEDKRQVSMTWVPLQHRGAVIFQATVVQRYNAYWTNIRSRMYNVS
;
A
#
# COMPACT_ATOMS: atom_id res chain seq x y z
N MET A 1 0.89 -10.73 -0.65
CA MET A 1 0.69 -11.38 0.67
C MET A 1 -0.76 -11.80 0.73
N TYR A 2 -1.06 -12.97 1.28
CA TYR A 2 -2.43 -13.38 1.59
C TYR A 2 -2.66 -13.26 3.10
N PRO A 3 -3.84 -12.83 3.57
CA PRO A 3 -4.17 -12.89 4.99
C PRO A 3 -4.18 -14.36 5.45
N LEU A 4 -3.30 -14.71 6.41
CA LEU A 4 -3.00 -16.09 6.80
C LEU A 4 -4.12 -16.80 7.60
N HIS A 5 -5.19 -16.09 7.98
CA HIS A 5 -6.32 -16.66 8.73
C HIS A 5 -7.51 -17.08 7.83
N LEU A 6 -7.37 -16.98 6.50
CA LEU A 6 -8.49 -17.18 5.58
C LEU A 6 -8.36 -18.48 4.81
N THR A 7 -9.32 -19.39 5.02
CA THR A 7 -9.57 -20.56 4.15
C THR A 7 -10.23 -20.15 2.83
N LEU A 8 -10.58 -18.87 2.67
CA LEU A 8 -11.22 -18.29 1.49
C LEU A 8 -10.18 -17.52 0.65
N GLY A 9 -10.26 -17.67 -0.67
CA GLY A 9 -9.45 -16.92 -1.63
C GLY A 9 -9.84 -15.43 -1.74
N PRO A 10 -9.03 -14.61 -2.43
CA PRO A 10 -9.32 -13.19 -2.61
C PRO A 10 -10.59 -12.98 -3.42
N GLN A 11 -11.24 -11.84 -3.21
CA GLN A 11 -12.34 -11.39 -4.04
C GLN A 11 -11.87 -11.25 -5.50
N ARG A 12 -12.68 -11.76 -6.42
CA ARG A 12 -12.42 -11.72 -7.87
C ARG A 12 -13.04 -10.49 -8.55
N SER A 13 -13.93 -9.80 -7.86
CA SER A 13 -14.52 -8.54 -8.32
C SER A 13 -13.48 -7.43 -8.35
N GLN A 14 -13.80 -6.33 -9.06
CA GLN A 14 -12.97 -5.14 -9.01
C GLN A 14 -12.82 -4.62 -7.58
N SER A 15 -11.59 -4.27 -7.20
CA SER A 15 -11.31 -3.67 -5.90
C SER A 15 -11.97 -2.30 -5.78
N PRO A 16 -12.70 -2.00 -4.67
CA PRO A 16 -13.20 -0.66 -4.38
C PRO A 16 -12.11 0.29 -3.85
N PHE A 17 -10.88 -0.21 -3.71
CA PHE A 17 -9.74 0.54 -3.19
C PHE A 17 -8.79 0.97 -4.29
N VAL A 18 -8.29 2.20 -4.18
CA VAL A 18 -7.44 2.84 -5.17
C VAL A 18 -6.16 3.34 -4.52
N ILE A 19 -5.03 3.22 -5.23
CA ILE A 19 -3.75 3.76 -4.80
C ILE A 19 -3.34 4.91 -5.73
N HIS A 20 -3.12 6.07 -5.14
CA HIS A 20 -2.61 7.26 -5.83
C HIS A 20 -1.22 7.61 -5.32
N ALA A 21 -0.33 8.02 -6.23
CA ALA A 21 1.00 8.48 -5.92
C ALA A 21 1.24 9.86 -6.56
N SER A 22 1.80 10.80 -5.81
CA SER A 22 2.09 12.17 -6.25
C SER A 22 3.37 12.69 -5.62
N LYS A 23 4.10 13.53 -6.34
CA LYS A 23 5.32 14.19 -5.85
C LYS A 23 5.00 15.15 -4.69
N GLU A 24 5.91 15.25 -3.72
CA GLU A 24 5.97 16.33 -2.73
C GLU A 24 7.26 17.17 -2.89
N ASP A 25 7.30 18.35 -2.28
CA ASP A 25 8.35 19.37 -2.47
C ASP A 25 9.75 18.94 -1.99
N ASN A 26 9.85 17.86 -1.23
CA ASN A 26 11.05 17.37 -0.54
C ASN A 26 11.69 16.12 -1.19
N SER A 27 11.45 15.87 -2.47
CA SER A 27 11.88 14.64 -3.18
C SER A 27 11.28 13.34 -2.61
N THR A 28 10.21 13.45 -1.83
CA THR A 28 9.38 12.32 -1.44
C THR A 28 8.14 12.24 -2.32
N ILE A 29 7.46 11.11 -2.22
CA ILE A 29 6.22 10.83 -2.91
C ILE A 29 5.17 10.52 -1.86
N ARG A 30 4.07 11.28 -1.92
CA ARG A 30 2.87 10.97 -1.17
C ARG A 30 2.17 9.81 -1.84
N VAL A 31 1.85 8.79 -1.05
CA VAL A 31 1.09 7.62 -1.48
C VAL A 31 -0.18 7.57 -0.66
N MET A 32 -1.32 7.46 -1.33
CA MET A 32 -2.63 7.38 -0.69
C MET A 32 -3.32 6.09 -1.10
N LEU A 33 -3.77 5.32 -0.12
CA LEU A 33 -4.70 4.21 -0.31
C LEU A 33 -6.07 4.67 0.18
N THR A 34 -7.03 4.78 -0.74
CA THR A 34 -8.39 5.27 -0.50
C THR A 34 -9.42 4.21 -0.84
N SER A 35 -10.58 4.30 -0.21
CA SER A 35 -11.77 3.53 -0.57
C SER A 35 -12.81 4.44 -1.19
N VAL A 36 -13.43 3.99 -2.29
CA VAL A 36 -14.42 4.77 -3.04
C VAL A 36 -15.83 4.65 -2.45
N ALA A 37 -16.13 3.55 -1.75
CA ALA A 37 -17.47 3.27 -1.21
C ALA A 37 -17.43 2.87 0.27
N GLU A 38 -16.61 1.87 0.60
CA GLU A 38 -16.65 1.15 1.88
C GLU A 38 -15.52 1.56 2.84
N THR A 39 -15.49 1.02 4.05
CA THR A 39 -14.32 1.09 4.94
C THR A 39 -13.44 -0.15 4.80
N PHE A 40 -12.18 -0.08 5.21
CA PHE A 40 -11.29 -1.23 5.33
C PHE A 40 -10.57 -1.27 6.68
N ARG A 41 -10.23 -2.48 7.14
CA ARG A 41 -9.63 -2.70 8.46
C ARG A 41 -8.17 -3.05 8.38
N GLY A 42 -7.79 -3.87 7.40
CA GLY A 42 -6.43 -4.33 7.20
C GLY A 42 -5.86 -3.89 5.87
N PHE A 43 -4.56 -3.64 5.84
CA PHE A 43 -3.82 -3.50 4.59
C PHE A 43 -2.36 -3.90 4.76
N PHE A 44 -1.72 -4.19 3.63
CA PHE A 44 -0.29 -4.36 3.48
C PHE A 44 0.13 -3.78 2.12
N LEU A 45 1.05 -2.82 2.10
CA LEU A 45 1.44 -2.10 0.88
C LEU A 45 2.96 -2.02 0.74
N GLN A 46 3.43 -2.15 -0.50
CA GLN A 46 4.84 -2.12 -0.90
C GLN A 46 5.02 -1.25 -2.15
N ALA A 47 6.19 -0.64 -2.31
CA ALA A 47 6.64 -0.09 -3.58
C ALA A 47 7.48 -1.14 -4.29
N ARG A 48 7.21 -1.38 -5.58
CA ARG A 48 7.91 -2.37 -6.39
C ARG A 48 8.39 -1.79 -7.72
N ASP A 49 9.55 -2.25 -8.17
CA ASP A 49 10.08 -1.92 -9.50
C ASP A 49 9.54 -2.88 -10.59
N LYS A 50 10.10 -2.76 -11.81
CA LYS A 50 9.73 -3.59 -12.96
C LYS A 50 10.04 -5.08 -12.80
N ASP A 51 10.98 -5.42 -11.92
CA ASP A 51 11.46 -6.78 -11.66
C ASP A 51 10.82 -7.37 -10.39
N ASP A 52 9.71 -6.76 -9.94
CA ASP A 52 8.93 -7.09 -8.75
C ASP A 52 9.71 -6.98 -7.42
N GLN A 53 10.85 -6.27 -7.42
CA GLN A 53 11.68 -6.05 -6.24
C GLN A 53 11.16 -4.89 -5.40
N ARG A 54 11.29 -5.01 -4.07
CA ARG A 54 10.88 -3.95 -3.14
C ARG A 54 11.91 -2.83 -3.16
N VAL A 55 11.47 -1.62 -3.42
CA VAL A 55 12.34 -0.44 -3.58
C VAL A 55 11.94 0.73 -2.68
N GLY A 56 12.92 1.56 -2.35
CA GLY A 56 12.76 2.73 -1.48
C GLY A 56 12.30 2.41 -0.05
N GLU A 57 11.93 3.47 0.67
CA GLU A 57 11.51 3.40 2.07
C GLU A 57 10.31 4.30 2.36
N PHE A 58 9.45 3.85 3.26
CA PHE A 58 8.39 4.65 3.86
C PHE A 58 8.93 5.39 5.08
N LEU A 59 8.71 6.70 5.12
CA LEU A 59 9.18 7.60 6.16
C LEU A 59 8.12 7.83 7.25
N SER A 60 6.86 7.94 6.86
CA SER A 60 5.73 8.14 7.75
C SER A 60 4.47 7.46 7.20
N VAL A 61 3.50 7.25 8.09
CA VAL A 61 2.17 6.75 7.75
C VAL A 61 1.14 7.36 8.70
N GLU A 62 0.02 7.79 8.13
CA GLU A 62 -1.11 8.40 8.83
C GLU A 62 -2.40 7.63 8.50
N GLY A 63 -3.46 7.83 9.30
CA GLY A 63 -4.74 7.16 9.08
C GLY A 63 -4.81 5.72 9.62
N GLY A 64 -3.94 5.34 10.55
CA GLY A 64 -4.01 4.03 11.20
C GLY A 64 -3.14 2.93 10.58
N GLY A 65 -2.06 3.33 9.90
CA GLY A 65 -0.99 2.43 9.49
C GLY A 65 0.23 2.43 10.42
N GLN A 66 1.18 1.55 10.12
CA GLN A 66 2.50 1.47 10.71
C GLN A 66 3.53 1.01 9.67
N ILE A 67 4.78 1.49 9.80
CA ILE A 67 5.89 1.05 8.96
C ILE A 67 6.44 -0.26 9.51
N MET A 68 6.63 -1.26 8.65
CA MET A 68 7.24 -2.53 9.02
C MET A 68 8.75 -2.36 9.16
N ARG A 69 9.27 -2.55 10.37
CA ARG A 69 10.69 -2.31 10.71
C ARG A 69 11.55 -3.58 10.78
N VAL A 70 10.93 -4.76 10.71
CA VAL A 70 11.61 -6.05 10.96
C VAL A 70 12.67 -6.40 9.91
N THR A 71 12.57 -5.89 8.68
CA THR A 71 13.56 -6.17 7.62
C THR A 71 14.15 -4.88 7.05
N LYS A 72 13.31 -4.06 6.43
CA LYS A 72 13.60 -2.72 5.92
C LYS A 72 12.31 -1.92 5.98
N ARG A 73 12.37 -0.58 6.04
CA ARG A 73 11.19 0.31 5.98
C ARG A 73 10.49 0.30 4.61
N ASN A 74 10.50 -0.83 3.89
CA ASN A 74 10.03 -0.99 2.51
C ASN A 74 8.56 -1.44 2.40
N SER A 75 7.86 -1.53 3.53
CA SER A 75 6.46 -1.92 3.58
C SER A 75 5.73 -1.26 4.74
N VAL A 76 4.42 -1.06 4.55
CA VAL A 76 3.51 -0.53 5.55
C VAL A 76 2.34 -1.49 5.73
N SER A 77 1.82 -1.55 6.95
CA SER A 77 0.64 -2.35 7.29
C SER A 77 -0.30 -1.59 8.22
N HIS A 78 -1.49 -2.12 8.46
CA HIS A 78 -2.40 -1.57 9.47
C HIS A 78 -1.84 -1.69 10.89
N LYS A 79 -2.20 -0.74 11.77
CA LYS A 79 -1.83 -0.79 13.21
C LYS A 79 -2.93 -1.35 14.12
N SER A 80 -4.18 -1.22 13.69
CA SER A 80 -5.40 -1.58 14.44
C SER A 80 -6.48 -2.06 13.45
N PRO A 81 -7.46 -2.86 13.90
CA PRO A 81 -8.58 -3.30 13.07
C PRO A 81 -9.69 -2.25 12.92
N GLU A 82 -9.45 -1.00 13.36
CA GLU A 82 -10.40 0.10 13.23
C GLU A 82 -10.72 0.40 11.77
N ASP A 83 -11.94 0.85 11.50
CA ASP A 83 -12.39 1.17 10.16
C ASP A 83 -11.67 2.39 9.60
N LYS A 84 -11.17 2.26 8.37
CA LYS A 84 -10.44 3.30 7.64
C LYS A 84 -11.12 3.55 6.30
N ARG A 85 -11.18 4.81 5.88
CA ARG A 85 -11.49 5.17 4.48
C ARG A 85 -10.26 5.54 3.68
N GLN A 86 -9.19 5.94 4.38
CA GLN A 86 -7.96 6.41 3.78
C GLN A 86 -6.77 6.17 4.70
N VAL A 87 -5.62 5.84 4.11
CA VAL A 87 -4.30 5.97 4.72
C VAL A 87 -3.36 6.72 3.79
N SER A 88 -2.51 7.56 4.35
CA SER A 88 -1.46 8.29 3.63
C SER A 88 -0.09 7.86 4.11
N MET A 89 0.85 7.79 3.18
CA MET A 89 2.24 7.45 3.46
C MET A 89 3.16 8.40 2.71
N THR A 90 4.29 8.72 3.32
CA THR A 90 5.39 9.39 2.65
C THR A 90 6.44 8.35 2.29
N TRP A 91 6.81 8.26 1.00
CA TRP A 91 7.80 7.31 0.48
C TRP A 91 8.98 8.05 -0.16
N VAL A 92 10.19 7.52 0.01
CA VAL A 92 11.41 8.03 -0.61
C VAL A 92 12.07 6.94 -1.46
N PRO A 93 12.49 7.24 -2.70
CA PRO A 93 13.10 6.25 -3.60
C PRO A 93 14.50 5.80 -3.18
N LEU A 94 15.19 6.57 -2.33
CA LEU A 94 16.61 6.38 -2.02
C LEU A 94 17.46 6.39 -3.31
N GLN A 95 18.17 5.29 -3.59
CA GLN A 95 18.98 5.10 -4.79
C GLN A 95 18.17 4.61 -6.00
N HIS A 96 16.89 4.25 -5.82
CA HIS A 96 16.05 3.78 -6.92
C HIS A 96 15.83 4.88 -7.96
N ARG A 97 15.83 4.48 -9.23
CA ARG A 97 15.52 5.32 -10.40
C ARG A 97 14.63 4.54 -11.36
N GLY A 98 13.77 5.24 -12.08
CA GLY A 98 12.83 4.65 -13.03
C GLY A 98 11.49 4.28 -12.42
N ALA A 99 10.80 3.36 -13.09
CA ALA A 99 9.41 3.01 -12.80
C ALA A 99 9.23 2.36 -11.42
N VAL A 100 8.15 2.76 -10.74
CA VAL A 100 7.66 2.19 -9.49
C VAL A 100 6.15 1.99 -9.57
N ILE A 101 5.67 0.88 -9.05
CA ILE A 101 4.26 0.61 -8.80
C ILE A 101 4.06 0.36 -7.31
N PHE A 102 3.09 1.04 -6.70
CA PHE A 102 2.66 0.75 -5.35
C PHE A 102 1.61 -0.35 -5.40
N GLN A 103 1.85 -1.44 -4.68
CA GLN A 103 0.99 -2.62 -4.68
C GLN A 103 0.50 -2.93 -3.27
N ALA A 104 -0.80 -3.18 -3.12
CA ALA A 104 -1.43 -3.49 -1.85
C ALA A 104 -2.23 -4.80 -1.85
N THR A 105 -2.39 -5.32 -0.63
CA THR A 105 -3.48 -6.21 -0.23
C THR A 105 -4.33 -5.47 0.79
N VAL A 106 -5.65 -5.49 0.62
CA VAL A 106 -6.59 -4.77 1.49
C VAL A 106 -7.67 -5.72 1.97
N VAL A 107 -7.92 -5.69 3.28
CA VAL A 107 -8.94 -6.47 3.96
C VAL A 107 -10.04 -5.52 4.41
N GLN A 108 -11.21 -5.66 3.80
CA GLN A 108 -12.40 -4.90 4.19
C GLN A 108 -12.96 -5.45 5.49
N ARG A 109 -13.20 -6.76 5.52
CA ARG A 109 -13.69 -7.54 6.66
C ARG A 109 -13.19 -8.99 6.52
N TYR A 110 -13.43 -9.82 7.52
CA TYR A 110 -12.89 -11.19 7.61
C TYR A 110 -13.00 -11.99 6.29
N ASN A 111 -14.16 -11.99 5.63
CA ASN A 111 -14.38 -12.74 4.39
C ASN A 111 -14.26 -11.93 3.08
N ALA A 112 -13.83 -10.66 3.14
CA ALA A 112 -13.76 -9.78 1.97
C ALA A 112 -12.42 -9.05 1.92
N TYR A 113 -11.57 -9.49 1.00
CA TYR A 113 -10.24 -8.93 0.79
C TYR A 113 -9.83 -9.00 -0.68
N TRP A 114 -8.97 -8.07 -1.09
CA TRP A 114 -8.44 -7.97 -2.44
C TRP A 114 -6.92 -7.96 -2.38
N THR A 115 -6.30 -8.62 -3.35
CA THR A 115 -4.85 -8.66 -3.51
C THR A 115 -4.48 -8.01 -4.84
N ASN A 116 -3.20 -7.69 -5.01
CA ASN A 116 -2.67 -7.13 -6.25
C ASN A 116 -3.35 -5.82 -6.70
N ILE A 117 -3.82 -5.02 -5.74
CA ILE A 117 -4.29 -3.65 -6.01
C ILE A 117 -3.07 -2.81 -6.36
N ARG A 118 -3.04 -2.19 -7.54
CA ARG A 118 -1.87 -1.47 -8.06
C ARG A 118 -2.20 -0.01 -8.31
N SER A 119 -1.26 0.88 -7.99
CA SER A 119 -1.28 2.25 -8.48
C SER A 119 -1.00 2.28 -9.99
N ARG A 120 -1.21 3.46 -10.60
CA ARG A 120 -0.52 3.76 -11.86
C ARG A 120 0.99 3.75 -11.65
N MET A 121 1.74 3.49 -12.73
CA MET A 121 3.19 3.61 -12.73
C MET A 121 3.58 5.04 -12.38
N TYR A 122 4.50 5.19 -11.44
CA TYR A 122 5.15 6.43 -11.09
C TYR A 122 6.61 6.36 -11.53
N ASN A 123 7.09 7.33 -12.31
CA ASN A 123 8.48 7.34 -12.76
C ASN A 123 9.33 8.21 -11.84
N VAL A 124 10.33 7.62 -11.20
CA VAL A 124 11.29 8.33 -10.35
C VAL A 124 12.45 8.80 -11.22
N SER A 125 12.64 10.12 -11.29
CA SER A 125 13.78 10.79 -11.93
C SER A 125 14.96 10.95 -10.98
#